data_AF-A0A1T4XG49-F1
#
_entry.id   AF-A0A1T4XG49-F1
#
_cell.length_a   1.000
_cell.length_b   1.000
_cell.length_c   1.000
_cell.angle_alpha   90.00
_cell.angle_beta   90.00
_cell.angle_gamma   90.00
#
_symmetry.space_group_name_H-M   'P 1'
#
loop_
_entity.id
_entity.type
_entity.pdbx_description
1 polymer ?
#
loop_
_entity_poly.entity_id
_entity_poly.type
_entity_poly.pdbx_seq_one_letter_code
_entity_poly.pdbx_strand_id
1 'polypeptide(L)' 'PIDIEGAKLLYQVIAGCYEKKSIILTTNLEFSKWNSIFFDEKLTNAILDRMVHHSHLLIFDGPSWRLQNSLMKYN' A
#
# COMPACT_ATOMS: atom_id res chain seq x y z
N PRO A 1 8.85 -10.31 -4.13
CA PRO A 1 8.47 -10.00 -2.72
C PRO A 1 9.54 -9.07 -2.13
N ILE A 2 9.12 -8.05 -1.37
CA ILE A 2 10.05 -7.28 -0.54
C ILE A 2 10.55 -8.24 0.55
N ASP A 3 11.84 -8.28 0.80
CA ASP A 3 12.40 -9.06 1.90
C ASP A 3 12.18 -8.36 3.25
N ILE A 4 12.51 -9.03 4.35
CA ILE A 4 12.27 -8.48 5.70
C ILE A 4 12.98 -7.13 5.88
N GLU A 5 14.16 -6.96 5.27
CA GLU A 5 14.91 -5.71 5.33
C GLU A 5 14.21 -4.59 4.57
N GLY A 6 13.76 -4.83 3.34
CA GLY A 6 12.99 -3.85 2.59
C GLY A 6 11.68 -3.45 3.27
N ALA A 7 11.01 -4.37 3.97
CA ALA A 7 9.80 -4.06 4.74
C ALA A 7 10.10 -3.11 5.91
N LYS A 8 11.23 -3.31 6.60
CA LYS A 8 11.71 -2.42 7.67
C LYS A 8 12.11 -1.04 7.13
N LEU A 9 12.74 -0.97 5.96
CA LEU A 9 13.08 0.30 5.32
C LEU A 9 11.82 1.08 4.94
N LEU A 10 10.81 0.40 4.38
CA LEU A 10 9.52 1.02 4.07
C LEU A 10 8.83 1.54 5.34
N TYR A 11 8.86 0.79 6.44
CA TYR A 11 8.39 1.27 7.75
C TYR A 11 9.10 2.57 8.18
N GLN A 12 10.43 2.62 8.08
CA GLN A 12 11.19 3.80 8.48
C GLN A 12 10.80 5.04 7.67
N VAL A 13 10.55 4.89 6.37
CA VAL A 13 10.06 5.98 5.52
C VAL A 13 8.68 6.47 5.99
N ILE A 14 7.73 5.56 6.20
CA ILE A 14 6.37 5.90 6.64
C ILE A 14 6.40 6.58 8.02
N ALA A 15 7.12 6.00 8.97
CA ALA A 15 7.27 6.54 10.32
C ALA A 15 7.98 7.91 10.32
N GLY A 16 8.97 8.11 9.45
CA GLY A 16 9.68 9.38 9.30
C GLY A 16 8.81 10.51 8.72
N CYS A 17 7.76 10.17 7.98
CA CYS A 17 6.82 11.13 7.42
C CYS A 17 5.61 11.39 8.31
N TYR A 18 5.26 10.47 9.21
CA TYR A 18 4.12 10.63 10.14
C TYR A 18 4.16 12.00 10.83
N GLU A 19 3.06 12.76 10.72
CA GLU A 19 2.89 14.14 11.23
C GLU A 19 3.91 15.18 10.74
N LYS A 20 4.75 14.85 9.76
CA LYS A 20 5.83 15.72 9.25
C LYS A 20 5.73 16.01 7.77
N LYS A 21 5.28 15.04 6.97
CA LYS A 21 5.21 15.12 5.50
C LYS A 21 4.05 14.29 4.97
N SER A 22 3.42 14.74 3.89
CA SER A 22 2.38 13.98 3.21
C SER A 22 2.99 12.84 2.39
N ILE A 23 2.35 11.67 2.37
CA ILE A 23 2.69 10.53 1.52
C ILE A 23 1.46 10.16 0.68
N ILE A 24 1.68 9.87 -0.60
CA ILE A 24 0.71 9.17 -1.45
C ILE A 24 1.18 7.73 -1.59
N LEU A 25 0.33 6.79 -1.20
CA LEU A 25 0.56 5.35 -1.37
C LEU A 25 -0.53 4.77 -2.27
N THR A 26 -0.11 3.97 -3.25
CA THR A 26 -1.04 3.20 -4.09
C THR A 26 -0.80 1.72 -3.85
N THR A 27 -1.88 0.96 -3.72
CA THR A 27 -1.82 -0.47 -3.51
C THR A 27 -3.00 -1.14 -4.20
N ASN A 28 -2.77 -2.32 -4.77
CA ASN A 28 -3.84 -3.21 -5.22
C ASN A 28 -4.23 -4.24 -4.14
N LEU A 29 -3.64 -4.13 -2.93
CA LEU A 29 -3.90 -4.99 -1.79
C LEU A 29 -4.71 -4.25 -0.74
N GLU A 30 -5.82 -4.85 -0.34
CA GLU A 30 -6.56 -4.49 0.87
C GLU A 30 -5.66 -4.59 2.13
N PHE A 31 -5.94 -3.76 3.14
CA PHE A 31 -5.12 -3.67 4.36
C PHE A 31 -5.01 -5.01 5.11
N SER A 32 -6.04 -5.85 5.06
CA SER A 32 -6.01 -7.20 5.66
C SER A 32 -4.89 -8.10 5.08
N LYS A 33 -4.42 -7.82 3.86
CA LYS A 33 -3.34 -8.57 3.20
C LYS A 33 -1.95 -8.02 3.49
N TRP A 34 -1.82 -6.89 4.20
CA TRP A 34 -0.53 -6.24 4.41
C TRP A 34 0.41 -7.00 5.38
N ASN A 35 -0.12 -7.92 6.19
CA ASN A 35 0.69 -8.84 6.99
C ASN A 35 1.67 -9.65 6.12
N SER A 36 1.30 -9.95 4.87
CA SER A 36 2.19 -10.63 3.91
C SER A 36 3.36 -9.76 3.42
N ILE A 37 3.27 -8.44 3.58
CA ILE A 37 4.29 -7.46 3.16
C ILE A 37 5.22 -7.13 4.32
N PHE A 38 4.67 -6.90 5.51
CA PHE A 38 5.42 -6.42 6.68
C PHE A 38 5.83 -7.53 7.66
N PHE A 39 5.59 -8.80 7.29
CA PHE A 39 6.03 -10.04 7.94
C PHE A 39 5.53 -10.29 9.38
N ASP A 40 5.27 -9.24 10.17
CA ASP A 40 4.75 -9.30 11.53
C ASP A 40 3.48 -8.43 11.63
N GLU A 41 2.42 -9.01 12.21
CA GLU A 41 1.15 -8.36 12.50
C GLU A 41 1.32 -7.10 13.35
N LYS A 42 2.25 -7.12 14.31
CA LYS A 42 2.52 -5.97 15.18
C LYS A 42 3.08 -4.78 14.39
N LEU A 43 3.99 -5.04 13.46
CA LEU A 43 4.56 -3.99 12.61
C LEU A 43 3.52 -3.46 11.63
N THR A 44 2.75 -4.36 11.03
CA THR A 44 1.67 -4.00 10.09
C THR A 44 0.64 -3.09 10.77
N ASN A 45 0.18 -3.45 11.96
CA ASN A 45 -0.78 -2.65 12.72
C ASN A 45 -0.19 -1.29 13.10
N ALA A 46 1.08 -1.22 13.51
CA ALA A 46 1.74 0.04 13.82
C ALA A 46 1.90 0.98 12.61
N ILE A 47 2.04 0.42 11.40
CA ILE A 47 2.07 1.18 10.13
C ILE A 47 0.68 1.69 9.80
N LEU A 48 -0.31 0.78 9.81
CA LEU A 48 -1.68 1.12 9.48
C LEU A 48 -2.17 2.24 10.38
N ASP A 49 -2.03 2.10 11.70
CA ASP A 49 -2.43 3.10 12.69
C ASP A 49 -1.93 4.52 12.33
N ARG A 50 -0.62 4.66 12.04
CA ARG A 50 -0.02 5.94 11.64
C ARG A 50 -0.52 6.46 10.29
N MET A 51 -0.77 5.56 9.34
CA MET A 51 -1.24 5.95 8.01
C MET A 51 -2.71 6.37 8.02
N VAL A 52 -3.61 5.62 8.69
CA VAL A 52 -5.04 5.94 8.69
C VAL A 52 -5.39 7.15 9.55
N HIS A 53 -4.58 7.48 10.56
CA HIS A 53 -4.87 8.62 11.45
C HIS A 53 -5.09 9.95 10.70
N HIS A 54 -4.31 10.22 9.64
CA HIS A 54 -4.39 11.46 8.86
C HIS A 54 -4.38 11.20 7.34
N SER A 55 -5.21 10.27 6.86
CA SER A 55 -5.30 9.98 5.41
C SER A 55 -6.71 10.06 4.83
N HIS A 56 -6.73 10.15 3.51
CA HIS A 56 -7.93 9.97 2.70
C HIS A 56 -7.79 8.67 1.92
N LEU A 57 -8.70 7.73 2.12
CA LEU A 57 -8.75 6.48 1.36
C LEU A 57 -9.52 6.71 0.05
N LEU A 58 -8.83 6.54 -1.07
CA LEU A 58 -9.43 6.57 -2.40
C LEU A 58 -9.50 5.13 -2.95
N ILE A 59 -10.72 4.64 -3.15
CA ILE A 59 -10.97 3.29 -3.68
C ILE A 59 -11.15 3.42 -5.20
N PHE A 60 -10.41 2.60 -5.95
CA PHE A 60 -10.48 2.51 -7.40
C PHE A 60 -10.99 1.12 -7.79
N ASP A 61 -12.27 1.02 -8.15
CA ASP A 61 -12.97 -0.23 -8.52
C ASP A 61 -13.27 -0.35 -10.03
N GLY A 62 -12.71 0.57 -10.82
CA GLY A 62 -12.89 0.60 -12.27
C GLY A 62 -12.17 -0.51 -13.03
N PRO A 63 -12.58 -0.78 -14.29
CA PRO A 63 -11.91 -1.73 -15.15
C PRO A 63 -10.45 -1.32 -15.43
N SER A 64 -9.59 -2.31 -15.66
CA SER A 64 -8.19 -2.05 -16.01
C SER A 64 -8.10 -1.24 -17.31
N TRP A 65 -7.58 -0.01 -17.21
CA TRP A 65 -7.32 0.85 -18.35
C TRP A 65 -6.46 0.16 -19.42
N ARG A 66 -5.47 -0.64 -18.99
CA ARG A 66 -4.60 -1.40 -19.90
C ARG A 66 -5.36 -2.46 -20.70
N LEU A 67 -6.35 -3.12 -20.09
CA LEU A 67 -7.15 -4.13 -20.78
C LEU A 67 -8.10 -3.48 -21.79
N GLN A 68 -8.75 -2.38 -21.43
CA GLN A 68 -9.66 -1.67 -22.34
C GLN A 68 -8.98 -1.16 -23.61
N ASN A 69 -7.72 -0.73 -23.49
CA ASN A 69 -6.92 -0.21 -24.59
C ASN A 69 -5.98 -1.27 -25.19
N SER A 70 -6.11 -2.54 -24.79
CA SER A 70 -5.29 -3.62 -25.31
C SER A 70 -5.68 -3.96 -26.75
N LEU A 71 -4.68 -4.23 -27.59
CA LEU A 71 -4.89 -4.80 -28.93
C LEU A 71 -5.32 -6.27 -28.87
N MET A 72 -5.13 -6.94 -27.73
CA MET A 72 -5.67 -8.27 -27.45
C MET A 72 -7.16 -8.15 -27.11
N LYS A 73 -7.99 -7.82 -28.10
CA LYS A 73 -9.44 -8.03 -27.98
C LYS A 73 -9.69 -9.52 -28.24
N TYR A 74 -10.20 -10.22 -27.24
CA TYR A 74 -10.84 -11.51 -27.47
C TYR A 74 -12.10 -11.23 -28.31
N ASN A 75 -12.08 -11.67 -29.57
CA ASN A 75 -13.28 -11.74 -30.41
C ASN A 75 -14.24 -12.78 -29.83
#